data_AF-A0A429X1W2-F1
#
_entry.id   AF-A0A429X1W2-F1
#
_cell.length_a   1.000
_cell.length_b   1.000
_cell.length_c   1.000
_cell.angle_alpha   90.00
_cell.angle_beta   90.00
_cell.angle_gamma   90.00
#
_symmetry.space_group_name_H-M   'P 1'
#
loop_
_entity.id
_entity.type
_entity.pdbx_description
1 polymer ?
#
loop_
_entity_poly.entity_id
_entity_poly.type
_entity_poly.pdbx_seq_one_letter_code
_entity_poly.pdbx_strand_id
1 'polypeptide(L)' 'MKFSSNGYYVEKYEKCSVCGKLVYEERIEQVNIKEEPALYCSDWCVEWEKKREKIKQEALVESN' A
#
# COMPACT_ATOMS: atom_id res chain seq x y z
N MET A 1 -2.48 -23.56 -2.85
CA MET A 1 -2.94 -23.33 -1.46
C MET A 1 -3.83 -24.49 -1.05
N LYS A 2 -3.41 -25.29 -0.06
CA LYS A 2 -4.21 -26.33 0.60
C LYS A 2 -4.41 -25.86 2.04
N PHE A 3 -5.65 -25.84 2.51
CA PHE A 3 -5.96 -25.66 3.93
C PHE A 3 -5.75 -27.00 4.65
N SER A 4 -5.03 -27.00 5.77
CA SER A 4 -5.04 -28.11 6.72
C SER A 4 -6.18 -27.95 7.72
N SER A 5 -6.61 -29.06 8.28
CA SER A 5 -7.78 -29.28 9.13
C SER A 5 -7.74 -28.60 10.53
N ASN A 6 -6.79 -27.69 10.79
CA ASN A 6 -6.48 -27.13 12.11
C ASN A 6 -6.78 -25.62 12.27
N GLY A 7 -7.45 -24.97 11.31
CA GLY A 7 -8.29 -23.79 11.62
C GLY A 7 -7.65 -22.41 11.76
N TYR A 8 -6.38 -22.19 11.39
CA TYR A 8 -5.80 -20.84 11.35
C TYR A 8 -5.93 -20.24 9.94
N TYR A 9 -7.07 -19.60 9.67
CA TYR A 9 -7.32 -18.91 8.40
C TYR A 9 -6.71 -17.50 8.40
N VAL A 10 -6.05 -17.12 7.29
CA VAL A 10 -5.86 -15.71 6.95
C VAL A 10 -7.14 -15.25 6.26
N GLU A 11 -7.99 -14.50 6.98
CA GLU A 11 -9.31 -14.06 6.48
C GLU A 11 -9.19 -13.07 5.31
N LYS A 12 -8.12 -12.25 5.29
CA LYS A 12 -7.84 -11.29 4.23
C LYS A 12 -6.34 -11.16 3.99
N TYR A 13 -5.96 -11.12 2.72
CA TYR A 13 -4.58 -10.88 2.27
C TYR A 13 -4.43 -9.43 1.85
N GLU A 14 -4.53 -8.52 2.82
CA GLU A 14 -4.36 -7.09 2.56
C GLU A 14 -2.88 -6.78 2.37
N LYS A 15 -2.57 -5.98 1.34
CA LYS A 15 -1.19 -5.68 0.94
C LYS A 15 -0.94 -4.19 1.05
N CYS A 16 0.30 -3.85 1.39
CA CYS A 16 0.77 -2.49 1.31
C CYS A 16 0.73 -2.01 -0.16
N SER A 17 0.12 -0.85 -0.39
CA SER A 17 0.00 -0.19 -1.70
C SER A 17 1.36 0.20 -2.33
N VAL A 18 2.44 0.12 -1.55
CA VAL A 18 3.78 0.55 -1.96
C VAL A 18 4.74 -0.62 -2.13
N CYS A 19 4.95 -1.43 -1.09
CA CYS A 19 5.95 -2.49 -1.11
C CYS A 19 5.35 -3.90 -1.34
N GLY A 20 4.03 -4.03 -1.34
CA GLY A 20 3.34 -5.31 -1.56
C GLY A 20 3.42 -6.31 -0.39
N LYS A 21 4.06 -5.93 0.72
CA LYS A 21 4.08 -6.72 1.97
C LYS A 21 2.65 -6.96 2.46
N LEU A 22 2.38 -8.15 2.98
CA LEU A 22 1.11 -8.42 3.68
C LEU A 22 1.06 -7.61 4.98
N VAL A 23 -0.09 -6.99 5.20
CA VAL A 23 -0.34 -6.09 6.32
C VAL A 23 -1.49 -6.68 7.14
N TYR A 24 -1.28 -6.79 8.45
CA TYR A 24 -2.20 -7.45 9.36
C TYR A 24 -2.71 -6.46 10.42
N GLU A 25 -2.05 -6.43 11.59
CA GLU A 25 -2.53 -5.68 12.76
C GLU A 25 -1.99 -4.23 12.77
N GLU A 26 -0.67 -4.05 12.69
CA GLU A 26 -0.06 -2.73 12.60
C GLU A 26 -0.11 -2.21 11.17
N ARG A 27 -1.07 -1.33 10.91
CA ARG A 27 -1.31 -0.79 9.57
C ARG A 27 -1.75 0.65 9.57
N ILE A 28 -1.36 1.35 8.51
CA ILE A 28 -1.75 2.74 8.27
C ILE A 28 -2.79 2.71 7.15
N GLU A 29 -4.02 3.09 7.48
CA GLU A 29 -5.12 3.28 6.53
C GLU A 29 -5.31 4.78 6.31
N GLN A 30 -5.23 5.22 5.06
CA GLN A 30 -5.49 6.61 4.69
C GLN A 30 -5.89 6.70 3.22
N VAL A 31 -6.35 7.87 2.82
CA VAL A 31 -6.62 8.18 1.41
C VAL A 31 -5.32 8.62 0.74
N ASN A 32 -5.01 8.07 -0.43
CA ASN A 32 -3.82 8.44 -1.20
C ASN A 32 -4.01 9.76 -1.97
N ILE A 33 -2.98 10.21 -2.68
CA ILE A 33 -3.00 11.46 -3.47
C ILE A 33 -4.04 11.42 -4.62
N LYS A 34 -4.50 10.23 -5.00
CA LYS A 34 -5.53 10.02 -6.02
C LYS A 34 -6.94 9.89 -5.46
N GLU A 35 -7.12 10.21 -4.18
CA GLU A 35 -8.39 10.08 -3.47
C GLU A 35 -8.90 8.64 -3.33
N GLU A 36 -8.00 7.65 -3.40
CA GLU A 36 -8.34 6.23 -3.25
C GLU A 36 -7.93 5.70 -1.86
N PRO A 37 -8.70 4.76 -1.26
CA PRO A 37 -8.27 4.07 -0.06
C PRO A 37 -6.95 3.32 -0.27
N ALA A 38 -6.01 3.50 0.66
CA ALA A 38 -4.69 2.89 0.58
C ALA A 38 -4.21 2.39 1.94
N LEU A 39 -3.39 1.33 1.87
CA LEU A 39 -2.87 0.65 3.04
C LEU A 39 -1.34 0.64 3.03
N TYR A 40 -0.72 0.94 4.17
CA TYR A 40 0.73 0.99 4.29
C TYR A 40 1.22 0.20 5.49
N CYS A 41 2.39 -0.43 5.33
CA CYS A 41 3.02 -1.22 6.39
C CYS A 41 3.95 -0.38 7.30
N SER A 42 4.22 0.87 6.94
CA SER A 42 5.10 1.78 7.69
C SER A 42 4.99 3.22 7.17
N ASP A 43 5.40 4.18 7.99
CA ASP A 43 5.50 5.61 7.60
C ASP A 43 6.42 5.81 6.39
N TRP A 44 7.47 5.01 6.27
CA TRP A 44 8.34 5.05 5.11
C TRP A 44 7.58 4.79 3.80
N CYS A 45 6.63 3.85 3.80
CA CYS A 45 5.80 3.59 2.62
C CYS A 45 4.87 4.78 2.31
N VAL A 46 4.31 5.41 3.34
CA VAL A 46 3.49 6.62 3.17
C VAL A 46 4.29 7.74 2.49
N GLU A 47 5.46 8.05 3.03
CA GLU A 47 6.32 9.12 2.50
C GLU A 47 6.86 8.80 1.10
N TRP A 48 7.19 7.53 0.85
CA TRP A 48 7.64 7.10 -0.47
C TRP A 48 6.57 7.27 -1.54
N GLU A 49 5.31 6.96 -1.23
CA GLU A 49 4.23 7.18 -2.20
C GLU A 49 4.08 8.66 -2.54
N LYS A 50 4.08 9.55 -1.53
CA LYS A 50 4.02 11.00 -1.74
C LYS A 50 5.14 11.48 -2.65
N LYS A 51 6.37 11.05 -2.39
CA LYS A 51 7.54 11.38 -3.20
C LYS A 51 7.41 10.85 -4.63
N ARG A 52 6.96 9.60 -4.80
CA ARG A 52 6.80 8.97 -6.11
C ARG A 52 5.76 9.69 -6.97
N GLU A 53 4.61 10.06 -6.41
CA GLU A 53 3.59 10.78 -7.18
C GLU A 53 4.04 12.20 -7.52
N LYS A 54 4.77 12.88 -6.64
CA LYS A 54 5.39 14.18 -6.95
C LYS A 54 6.34 14.08 -8.15
N ILE A 55 7.25 13.08 -8.15
CA ILE A 55 8.18 12.86 -9.27
C ILE A 55 7.43 12.60 -10.58
N LYS A 56 6.34 11.82 -10.54
CA LYS A 56 5.51 11.59 -11.74
C LYS A 56 4.84 12.87 -12.25
N GLN A 57 4.32 13.70 -11.34
CA GLN A 57 3.70 14.98 -11.72
C GLN A 57 4.72 15.92 -12.36
N GLU A 58 5.92 16.04 -11.78
CA GLU A 58 7.00 16.85 -12.35
C GLU A 58 7.40 16.36 -13.75
N ALA A 59 7.55 15.05 -13.94
CA ALA A 59 7.86 14.47 -15.25
C ALA A 59 6.77 14.71 -16.29
N LEU A 60 5.49 14.73 -15.89
CA LEU A 60 4.37 15.04 -16.79
C LEU A 60 4.36 16.51 -17.23
N VAL A 61 4.75 17.43 -16.33
CA VAL A 61 4.84 18.86 -16.64
C VAL A 61 5.98 19.16 -17.62
N GLU A 62 7.14 18.50 -17.47
CA GLU A 62 8.29 18.69 -18.38
C GLU A 62 8.08 18.08 -19.77
N SER A 63 7.09 17.19 -19.93
CA SER A 63 6.77 16.54 -21.20
C SER A 63 5.72 17.26 -22.07
N ASN A 64 5.16 18.37 -21.58
CA ASN A 64 4.20 19.23 -22.28
C ASN A 64 4.83 20.57 -22.67
#